data_AF-A0A420G9T4-F1
#
_entry.id   AF-A0A420G9T4-F1
#
_cell.length_a   1.000
_cell.length_b   1.000
_cell.length_c   1.000
_cell.angle_alpha   90.00
_cell.angle_beta   90.00
_cell.angle_gamma   90.00
#
_symmetry.space_group_name_H-M   'P 1'
#
loop_
_entity.id
_entity.type
_entity.pdbx_description
1 polymer ?
#
loop_
_entity_poly.entity_id
_entity_poly.type
_entity_poly.pdbx_seq_one_letter_code
_entity_poly.pdbx_strand_id
1 'polypeptide(L)'
;MKLERPPSVNLNSYFELALKEENKSFLLESDQKYFYWDDVKYKKNVPLENPADNWGMIKAHRFMRYERINFGSYRFCYFITPDTAKNLHDFDLKLMGDLQKDPMLKSEKLEFFKNSLLEEAVASSQVEGAATTTEVARDMLKSGREPRNESEQMIVNNLRAINYIREFQDHDIDFKIIIELHSMMTTNTEAEHCSGNFRSSAVFVTDHVDGEIAHTPPEHWQVEKLMAELCDFINDDTVFIHPIIKASIIHFMIGFIHPFLDGNGRTARALFYWFLLRKGYSMIGDISISRVILESRTQYDKAFLKTEYDENDINYFISYSIKNIRIAFEKLTKYRDKKLAERQRSYAITYELIKKGLNQRQADLIGYLYWKENSNMTLNSYAEKNDIVRQTAKKDLIELIKLNLLTENTLSKPFIYKLVSRKMIDSYLSS
;
A
#
# COMPACT_ATOMS: atom_id res chain seq x y z
N MET A 1 -9.01 19.31 14.90
CA MET A 1 -8.24 19.71 16.10
C MET A 1 -6.82 19.93 15.63
N LYS A 2 -6.39 21.20 15.61
CA LYS A 2 -5.07 21.63 15.15
C LYS A 2 -4.00 20.96 16.02
N LEU A 3 -2.95 20.43 15.40
CA LEU A 3 -1.86 19.76 16.12
C LEU A 3 -1.08 20.82 16.92
N GLU A 4 -0.94 20.61 18.22
CA GLU A 4 -0.21 21.54 19.10
C GLU A 4 1.30 21.26 19.03
N ARG A 5 2.14 22.30 18.97
CA ARG A 5 3.59 22.12 19.01
C ARG A 5 4.05 21.66 20.40
N PRO A 6 5.00 20.72 20.51
CA PRO A 6 5.55 20.32 21.79
C PRO A 6 6.26 21.49 22.50
N PRO A 7 6.32 21.49 23.84
CA PRO A 7 7.10 22.46 24.58
C PRO A 7 8.59 22.25 24.32
N SER A 8 9.36 23.35 24.28
CA SER A 8 10.81 23.30 24.29
C SER A 8 11.31 22.82 25.65
N VAL A 9 12.21 21.84 25.67
CA VAL A 9 12.73 21.21 26.88
C VAL A 9 14.25 21.20 26.88
N ASN A 10 14.87 21.46 28.03
CA ASN A 10 16.31 21.31 28.20
C ASN A 10 16.63 19.84 28.54
N LEU A 11 17.09 19.08 27.53
CA LEU A 11 17.32 17.63 27.68
C LEU A 11 18.29 17.26 28.81
N ASN A 12 19.26 18.13 29.11
CA ASN A 12 20.24 17.88 30.18
C ASN A 12 19.58 17.65 31.54
N SER A 13 18.41 18.25 31.77
CA SER A 13 17.66 18.11 33.02
C SER A 13 16.95 16.76 33.17
N TYR A 14 16.87 15.95 32.10
CA TYR A 14 16.02 14.76 32.07
C TYR A 14 16.77 13.45 31.77
N PHE A 15 18.08 13.49 31.44
CA PHE A 15 18.83 12.26 31.16
C PHE A 15 18.86 11.30 32.36
N GLU A 16 19.15 11.80 33.56
CA GLU A 16 19.15 10.95 34.77
C GLU A 16 17.75 10.36 35.05
N LEU A 17 16.70 11.15 34.85
CA LEU A 17 15.31 10.71 35.02
C LEU A 17 14.94 9.61 34.02
N ALA A 18 15.35 9.75 32.76
CA ALA A 18 15.09 8.76 31.71
C ALA A 18 15.79 7.42 31.96
N LEU A 19 16.88 7.40 32.72
CA LEU A 19 17.63 6.20 33.06
C LEU A 19 17.11 5.47 34.31
N LYS A 20 16.20 6.07 35.08
CA LYS A 20 15.65 5.42 36.29
C LYS A 20 14.72 4.25 35.93
N GLU A 21 14.93 3.11 36.58
CA GLU A 21 14.15 1.89 36.32
C GLU A 21 12.65 2.08 36.58
N GLU A 22 12.26 2.93 37.54
CA GLU A 22 10.85 3.27 37.83
C GLU A 22 10.10 3.89 36.63
N ASN A 23 10.82 4.59 35.74
CA ASN A 23 10.25 5.27 34.57
C ASN A 23 10.23 4.39 33.31
N LYS A 24 10.93 3.26 33.33
CA LYS A 24 11.13 2.39 32.17
C LYS A 24 9.84 1.88 31.56
N SER A 25 8.86 1.50 32.38
CA SER A 25 7.56 1.02 31.90
C SER A 25 6.83 2.08 31.07
N PHE A 26 6.83 3.33 31.55
CA PHE A 26 6.25 4.46 30.84
C PHE A 26 6.99 4.77 29.54
N LEU A 27 8.33 4.75 29.56
CA LEU A 27 9.15 4.97 28.35
C LEU A 27 8.94 3.87 27.30
N LEU A 28 8.80 2.61 27.71
CA LEU A 28 8.48 1.50 26.81
C LEU A 28 7.09 1.65 26.18
N GLU A 29 6.08 2.07 26.95
CA GLU A 29 4.76 2.39 26.38
C GLU A 29 4.87 3.56 25.39
N SER A 30 5.68 4.57 25.71
CA SER A 30 5.90 5.73 24.85
C SER A 30 6.57 5.35 23.52
N ASP A 31 7.50 4.40 23.53
CA ASP A 31 8.17 3.86 22.35
C ASP A 31 7.21 2.99 21.52
N GLN A 32 6.35 2.19 22.17
CA GLN A 32 5.40 1.31 21.50
C GLN A 32 4.33 2.09 20.71
N LYS A 33 3.79 3.15 21.32
CA LYS A 33 2.76 3.98 20.67
C LYS A 33 3.34 5.19 19.94
N TYR A 34 4.66 5.38 20.05
CA TYR A 34 5.41 6.55 19.60
C TYR A 34 4.70 7.86 19.95
N PHE A 35 4.57 8.13 21.27
CA PHE A 35 3.79 9.26 21.77
C PHE A 35 4.20 10.59 21.13
N TYR A 36 3.20 11.38 20.77
CA TYR A 36 3.34 12.80 20.50
C TYR A 36 2.97 13.61 21.75
N TRP A 37 3.22 14.92 21.72
CA TRP A 37 2.91 15.83 22.83
C TRP A 37 1.48 15.68 23.36
N ASP A 38 0.48 15.68 22.49
CA ASP A 38 -0.93 15.52 22.89
C ASP A 38 -1.19 14.20 23.64
N ASP A 39 -0.48 13.13 23.26
CA ASP A 39 -0.61 11.82 23.91
C ASP A 39 -0.06 11.84 25.34
N VAL A 40 0.89 12.73 25.64
CA VAL A 40 1.47 12.90 26.98
C VAL A 40 0.69 13.92 27.80
N LYS A 41 0.31 15.04 27.18
CA LYS A 41 -0.40 16.18 27.79
C LYS A 41 -1.67 15.77 28.53
N TYR A 42 -2.43 14.83 27.97
CA TYR A 42 -3.73 14.41 28.50
C TYR A 42 -3.73 13.01 29.15
N LYS A 43 -2.59 12.34 29.21
CA LYS A 43 -2.50 10.97 29.72
C LYS A 43 -2.56 10.95 31.25
N LYS A 44 -3.37 10.03 31.76
CA LYS A 44 -3.45 9.72 33.19
C LYS A 44 -2.39 8.69 33.58
N ASN A 45 -1.98 8.69 34.84
CA ASN A 45 -1.00 7.75 35.40
C ASN A 45 0.38 7.87 34.72
N VAL A 46 0.88 9.10 34.60
CA VAL A 46 2.24 9.40 34.13
C VAL A 46 3.20 9.55 35.32
N PRO A 47 4.52 9.32 35.16
CA PRO A 47 5.47 9.36 36.27
C PRO A 47 5.62 10.72 36.96
N LEU A 48 5.54 11.82 36.21
CA LEU A 48 5.71 13.18 36.75
C LEU A 48 4.38 13.94 36.70
N GLU A 49 4.11 14.81 37.66
CA GLU A 49 2.85 15.57 37.71
C GLU A 49 2.70 16.54 36.52
N ASN A 50 3.79 17.18 36.12
CA ASN A 50 3.81 18.12 35.01
C ASN A 50 4.00 17.38 33.67
N PRO A 51 3.09 17.53 32.70
CA PRO A 51 3.23 16.88 31.40
C PRO A 51 4.48 17.28 30.62
N ALA A 52 4.95 18.52 30.76
CA ALA A 52 6.16 18.99 30.08
C ALA A 52 7.42 18.24 30.57
N ASP A 53 7.47 17.87 31.85
CA ASP A 53 8.58 17.10 32.40
C ASP A 53 8.57 15.65 31.90
N ASN A 54 7.38 15.03 31.77
CA ASN A 54 7.25 13.72 31.13
C ASN A 54 7.67 13.75 29.66
N TRP A 55 7.33 14.83 28.94
CA TRP A 55 7.77 15.04 27.56
C TRP A 55 9.29 15.21 27.48
N GLY A 56 9.89 16.01 28.38
CA GLY A 56 11.34 16.15 28.51
C GLY A 56 12.04 14.81 28.75
N MET A 57 11.47 13.97 29.61
CA MET A 57 11.98 12.62 29.88
C MET A 57 11.89 11.70 28.64
N ILE A 58 10.77 11.71 27.92
CA ILE A 58 10.64 10.97 26.65
C ILE A 58 11.67 11.45 25.63
N LYS A 59 11.83 12.77 25.47
CA LYS A 59 12.80 13.34 24.52
C LYS A 59 14.23 13.00 24.89
N ALA A 60 14.60 13.02 26.17
CA ALA A 60 15.92 12.58 26.63
C ALA A 60 16.17 11.09 26.33
N HIS A 61 15.18 10.23 26.62
CA HIS A 61 15.22 8.80 26.29
C HIS A 61 15.45 8.54 24.80
N ARG A 62 14.71 9.25 23.93
CA ARG A 62 14.87 9.13 22.46
C ARG A 62 16.18 9.70 21.97
N PHE A 63 16.61 10.85 22.51
CA PHE A 63 17.81 11.56 22.09
C PHE A 63 19.06 10.68 22.18
N MET A 64 19.18 9.88 23.25
CA MET A 64 20.29 8.96 23.46
C MET A 64 20.35 7.82 22.42
N ARG A 65 19.31 7.63 21.62
CA ARG A 65 19.13 6.49 20.70
C ARG A 65 19.01 6.90 19.24
N TYR A 66 18.89 8.19 18.95
CA TYR A 66 18.70 8.67 17.60
C TYR A 66 19.92 8.41 16.71
N GLU A 67 19.64 7.84 15.55
CA GLU A 67 20.47 7.99 14.37
C GLU A 67 20.17 9.34 13.70
N ARG A 68 21.16 9.90 13.01
CA ARG A 68 21.06 11.21 12.35
C ARG A 68 21.25 11.08 10.84
N ILE A 69 20.38 11.77 10.09
CA ILE A 69 20.48 11.90 8.64
C ILE A 69 20.46 13.39 8.30
N ASN A 70 21.31 13.82 7.37
CA ASN A 70 21.41 15.22 6.98
C ASN A 70 21.12 15.36 5.48
N PHE A 71 20.34 16.39 5.14
CA PHE A 71 20.15 16.86 3.78
C PHE A 71 20.36 18.38 3.78
N GLY A 72 21.47 18.84 3.21
CA GLY A 72 21.91 20.22 3.23
C GLY A 72 22.09 20.72 4.67
N SER A 73 21.33 21.74 5.04
CA SER A 73 21.29 22.28 6.41
C SER A 73 20.26 21.61 7.32
N TYR A 74 19.41 20.74 6.77
CA TYR A 74 18.34 20.09 7.51
C TYR A 74 18.84 18.81 8.17
N ARG A 75 18.62 18.70 9.47
CA ARG A 75 18.96 17.52 10.27
C ARG A 75 17.68 16.79 10.61
N PHE A 76 17.71 15.48 10.41
CA PHE A 76 16.63 14.57 10.73
C PHE A 76 17.14 13.51 11.71
N CYS A 77 16.21 12.93 12.47
CA CYS A 77 16.52 11.80 13.34
C CYS A 77 15.46 10.72 13.26
N TYR A 78 15.89 9.51 13.55
CA TYR A 78 15.02 8.36 13.75
C TYR A 78 15.75 7.35 14.65
N PHE A 79 15.03 6.35 15.16
CA PHE A 79 15.64 5.22 15.86
C PHE A 79 14.67 4.05 15.84
N ILE A 80 15.21 2.84 15.90
CA ILE A 80 14.39 1.64 15.84
C ILE A 80 13.90 1.30 17.26
N THR A 81 12.60 1.48 17.51
CA THR A 81 11.96 1.01 18.74
C THR A 81 11.84 -0.53 18.74
N PRO A 82 11.72 -1.19 19.90
CA PRO A 82 11.46 -2.63 19.95
C PRO A 82 10.18 -3.03 19.19
N ASP A 83 9.13 -2.19 19.25
CA ASP A 83 7.89 -2.44 18.50
C ASP A 83 8.10 -2.30 16.98
N THR A 84 8.88 -1.29 16.55
CA THR A 84 9.28 -1.15 15.14
C THR A 84 10.05 -2.38 14.67
N ALA A 85 11.08 -2.80 15.40
CA ALA A 85 11.86 -3.99 15.08
C ALA A 85 10.98 -5.25 14.98
N LYS A 86 10.05 -5.44 15.92
CA LYS A 86 9.09 -6.54 15.90
C LYS A 86 8.19 -6.49 14.66
N ASN A 87 7.63 -5.32 14.33
CA ASN A 87 6.76 -5.18 13.16
C ASN A 87 7.51 -5.46 11.85
N LEU A 88 8.75 -5.00 11.74
CA LEU A 88 9.61 -5.27 10.58
C LEU A 88 9.91 -6.76 10.46
N HIS A 89 10.29 -7.41 11.56
CA HIS A 89 10.52 -8.85 11.62
C HIS A 89 9.27 -9.67 11.25
N ASP A 90 8.12 -9.34 11.84
CA ASP A 90 6.84 -9.97 11.53
C ASP A 90 6.47 -9.79 10.06
N PHE A 91 6.76 -8.61 9.51
CA PHE A 91 6.48 -8.31 8.12
C PHE A 91 7.36 -9.14 7.18
N ASP A 92 8.69 -9.16 7.40
CA ASP A 92 9.62 -9.95 6.59
C ASP A 92 9.29 -11.46 6.66
N LEU A 93 9.04 -11.99 7.86
CA LEU A 93 8.67 -13.40 8.03
C LEU A 93 7.34 -13.75 7.37
N LYS A 94 6.30 -12.92 7.54
CA LYS A 94 4.97 -13.22 6.97
C LYS A 94 4.93 -13.06 5.47
N LEU A 95 5.64 -12.07 4.92
CA LEU A 95 5.78 -11.88 3.48
C LEU A 95 6.51 -13.04 2.82
N MET A 96 7.66 -13.44 3.39
CA MET A 96 8.53 -14.43 2.79
C MET A 96 8.09 -15.87 3.10
N GLY A 97 7.52 -16.13 4.28
CA GLY A 97 7.21 -17.48 4.77
C GLY A 97 5.75 -17.92 4.60
N ASP A 98 4.79 -17.13 5.06
CA ASP A 98 3.40 -17.60 5.16
C ASP A 98 2.67 -17.66 3.82
N LEU A 99 3.02 -16.80 2.87
CA LEU A 99 2.50 -16.89 1.50
C LEU A 99 3.11 -18.06 0.70
N GLN A 100 4.30 -18.52 1.08
CA GLN A 100 4.92 -19.69 0.46
C GLN A 100 4.33 -21.01 0.97
N LYS A 101 3.90 -21.08 2.23
CA LYS A 101 3.28 -22.28 2.81
C LYS A 101 1.92 -22.61 2.17
N ASP A 102 1.08 -21.59 1.99
CA ASP A 102 -0.26 -21.75 1.41
C ASP A 102 -0.39 -20.90 0.14
N PRO A 103 0.22 -21.33 -0.98
CA PRO A 103 0.23 -20.53 -2.19
C PRO A 103 -1.18 -20.39 -2.78
N MET A 104 -1.49 -19.16 -3.15
CA MET A 104 -2.62 -18.87 -4.03
C MET A 104 -2.38 -19.51 -5.40
N LEU A 105 -3.45 -19.93 -6.09
CA LEU A 105 -3.33 -20.35 -7.48
C LEU A 105 -2.83 -19.17 -8.32
N LYS A 106 -2.09 -19.45 -9.40
CA LYS A 106 -1.57 -18.41 -10.31
C LYS A 106 -2.69 -17.47 -10.82
N SER A 107 -3.86 -18.01 -11.11
CA SER A 107 -5.04 -17.26 -11.55
C SER A 107 -5.61 -16.35 -10.44
N GLU A 108 -5.66 -16.83 -9.20
CA GLU A 108 -6.11 -16.05 -8.04
C GLU A 108 -5.14 -14.92 -7.71
N LYS A 109 -3.83 -15.21 -7.79
CA LYS A 109 -2.78 -14.19 -7.63
C LYS A 109 -2.89 -13.13 -8.72
N LEU A 110 -3.07 -13.53 -9.98
CA LEU A 110 -3.23 -12.61 -11.11
C LEU A 110 -4.50 -11.75 -10.98
N GLU A 111 -5.61 -12.33 -10.53
CA GLU A 111 -6.87 -11.60 -10.28
C GLU A 111 -6.70 -10.57 -9.17
N PHE A 112 -6.12 -10.97 -8.04
CA PHE A 112 -5.85 -10.06 -6.93
C PHE A 112 -4.92 -8.94 -7.35
N PHE A 113 -3.80 -9.29 -8.01
CA PHE A 113 -2.81 -8.35 -8.51
C PHE A 113 -3.44 -7.30 -9.42
N LYS A 114 -4.19 -7.73 -10.44
CA LYS A 114 -4.87 -6.81 -11.36
C LYS A 114 -5.80 -5.87 -10.61
N ASN A 115 -6.60 -6.39 -9.69
CA ASN A 115 -7.52 -5.55 -8.93
C ASN A 115 -6.79 -4.58 -7.98
N SER A 116 -5.72 -5.03 -7.33
CA SER A 116 -4.95 -4.22 -6.38
C SER A 116 -4.15 -3.13 -7.07
N LEU A 117 -3.55 -3.42 -8.23
CA LEU A 117 -2.87 -2.42 -9.06
C LEU A 117 -3.84 -1.31 -9.50
N LEU A 118 -5.05 -1.67 -9.94
CA LEU A 118 -6.08 -0.70 -10.29
C LEU A 118 -6.54 0.10 -9.07
N GLU A 119 -6.73 -0.57 -7.93
CA GLU A 119 -7.09 0.11 -6.68
C GLU A 119 -6.00 1.09 -6.22
N GLU A 120 -4.74 0.73 -6.37
CA GLU A 120 -3.60 1.60 -6.07
C GLU A 120 -3.56 2.84 -6.96
N ALA A 121 -3.75 2.64 -8.28
CA ALA A 121 -3.79 3.73 -9.24
C ALA A 121 -4.87 4.77 -8.87
N VAL A 122 -6.07 4.26 -8.53
CA VAL A 122 -7.22 5.07 -8.12
C VAL A 122 -6.98 5.74 -6.78
N ALA A 123 -6.62 4.98 -5.75
CA ALA A 123 -6.52 5.49 -4.39
C ALA A 123 -5.42 6.54 -4.26
N SER A 124 -4.25 6.33 -4.87
CA SER A 124 -3.16 7.32 -4.86
C SER A 124 -3.59 8.64 -5.51
N SER A 125 -4.39 8.60 -6.57
CA SER A 125 -4.90 9.81 -7.22
C SER A 125 -5.98 10.50 -6.38
N GLN A 126 -6.84 9.72 -5.70
CA GLN A 126 -7.84 10.25 -4.76
C GLN A 126 -7.21 10.92 -3.53
N VAL A 127 -6.04 10.44 -3.07
CA VAL A 127 -5.27 11.11 -2.01
C VAL A 127 -4.90 12.53 -2.44
N GLU A 128 -4.59 12.77 -3.72
CA GLU A 128 -4.29 14.10 -4.27
C GLU A 128 -5.55 14.88 -4.72
N GLY A 129 -6.75 14.37 -4.46
CA GLY A 129 -7.99 15.10 -4.75
C GLY A 129 -8.71 14.72 -6.06
N ALA A 130 -8.30 13.66 -6.76
CA ALA A 130 -9.04 13.18 -7.93
C ALA A 130 -10.50 12.82 -7.56
N ALA A 131 -11.45 13.58 -8.10
CA ALA A 131 -12.87 13.47 -7.81
C ALA A 131 -13.53 12.43 -8.73
N THR A 132 -13.22 11.15 -8.50
CA THR A 132 -13.82 10.03 -9.25
C THR A 132 -14.12 8.86 -8.32
N THR A 133 -15.24 8.15 -8.55
CA THR A 133 -15.57 6.96 -7.76
C THR A 133 -14.69 5.78 -8.17
N THR A 134 -14.36 4.91 -7.20
CA THR A 134 -13.54 3.71 -7.49
C THR A 134 -14.20 2.79 -8.53
N GLU A 135 -15.53 2.78 -8.61
CA GLU A 135 -16.27 1.99 -9.61
C GLU A 135 -16.08 2.55 -11.03
N VAL A 136 -16.33 3.84 -11.23
CA VAL A 136 -16.18 4.51 -12.53
C VAL A 136 -14.74 4.40 -13.04
N ALA A 137 -13.76 4.64 -12.15
CA ALA A 137 -12.36 4.52 -12.52
C ALA A 137 -11.96 3.09 -12.88
N ARG A 138 -12.45 2.09 -12.13
CA ARG A 138 -12.16 0.68 -12.43
C ARG A 138 -12.78 0.27 -13.76
N ASP A 139 -14.01 0.67 -14.03
CA ASP A 139 -14.67 0.37 -15.31
C ASP A 139 -13.98 1.04 -16.48
N MET A 140 -13.50 2.28 -16.30
CA MET A 140 -12.68 2.98 -17.27
C MET A 140 -11.40 2.19 -17.60
N LEU A 141 -10.61 1.85 -16.57
CA LEU A 141 -9.34 1.15 -16.76
C LEU A 141 -9.54 -0.26 -17.34
N LYS A 142 -10.63 -0.96 -16.98
CA LYS A 142 -10.95 -2.29 -17.51
C LYS A 142 -11.45 -2.26 -18.95
N SER A 143 -12.24 -1.26 -19.31
CA SER A 143 -12.76 -1.09 -20.68
C SER A 143 -11.70 -0.52 -21.63
N GLY A 144 -10.65 0.10 -21.11
CA GLY A 144 -9.64 0.79 -21.91
C GLY A 144 -10.18 2.05 -22.59
N ARG A 145 -11.29 2.62 -22.08
CA ARG A 145 -11.80 3.89 -22.61
C ARG A 145 -10.84 5.02 -22.24
N GLU A 146 -10.79 6.05 -23.08
CA GLU A 146 -10.06 7.28 -22.78
C GLU A 146 -10.66 8.03 -21.58
N PRO A 147 -9.82 8.72 -20.78
CA PRO A 147 -10.26 9.57 -19.69
C PRO A 147 -11.05 10.78 -20.22
N ARG A 148 -12.07 11.20 -19.48
CA ARG A 148 -13.00 12.29 -19.88
C ARG A 148 -12.73 13.60 -19.16
N ASN A 149 -11.98 13.56 -18.07
CA ASN A 149 -11.66 14.70 -17.23
C ASN A 149 -10.28 14.49 -16.58
N GLU A 150 -9.78 15.52 -15.93
CA GLU A 150 -8.48 15.50 -15.28
C GLU A 150 -8.37 14.43 -14.19
N SER A 151 -9.40 14.23 -13.36
CA SER A 151 -9.37 13.21 -12.29
C SER A 151 -9.18 11.80 -12.86
N GLU A 152 -9.85 11.49 -13.98
CA GLU A 152 -9.65 10.24 -14.70
C GLU A 152 -8.27 10.15 -15.34
N GLN A 153 -7.75 11.27 -15.88
CA GLN A 153 -6.40 11.33 -16.44
C GLN A 153 -5.32 11.09 -15.37
N MET A 154 -5.46 11.67 -14.18
CA MET A 154 -4.56 11.44 -13.04
C MET A 154 -4.47 9.95 -12.69
N ILE A 155 -5.60 9.23 -12.75
CA ILE A 155 -5.67 7.79 -12.47
C ILE A 155 -4.93 6.99 -13.55
N VAL A 156 -5.13 7.33 -14.83
CA VAL A 156 -4.43 6.69 -15.95
C VAL A 156 -2.92 6.95 -15.86
N ASN A 157 -2.52 8.18 -15.56
CA ASN A 157 -1.13 8.58 -15.37
C ASN A 157 -0.47 7.80 -14.23
N ASN A 158 -1.15 7.71 -13.08
CA ASN A 158 -0.62 6.97 -11.94
C ASN A 158 -0.52 5.46 -12.23
N LEU A 159 -1.45 4.88 -12.99
CA LEU A 159 -1.31 3.49 -13.45
C LEU A 159 -0.09 3.30 -14.36
N ARG A 160 0.14 4.23 -15.30
CA ARG A 160 1.32 4.21 -16.18
C ARG A 160 2.62 4.31 -15.38
N ALA A 161 2.68 5.22 -14.43
CA ALA A 161 3.82 5.38 -13.55
C ALA A 161 4.11 4.13 -12.70
N ILE A 162 3.08 3.45 -12.16
CA ILE A 162 3.28 2.19 -11.42
C ILE A 162 3.83 1.08 -12.32
N ASN A 163 3.45 1.05 -13.60
CA ASN A 163 4.04 0.10 -14.55
C ASN A 163 5.49 0.47 -14.86
N TYR A 164 5.77 1.75 -15.10
CA TYR A 164 7.10 2.27 -15.36
C TYR A 164 8.08 1.93 -14.23
N ILE A 165 7.74 2.16 -12.96
CA ILE A 165 8.61 1.81 -11.81
C ILE A 165 8.99 0.33 -11.72
N ARG A 166 8.19 -0.58 -12.30
CA ARG A 166 8.53 -2.01 -12.33
C ARG A 166 9.56 -2.32 -13.40
N GLU A 167 9.54 -1.60 -14.50
CA GLU A 167 10.43 -1.83 -15.64
C GLU A 167 11.87 -1.41 -15.33
N PHE A 168 12.08 -0.38 -14.50
CA PHE A 168 13.41 0.10 -14.13
C PHE A 168 13.81 -0.20 -12.67
N GLN A 169 13.13 -1.12 -11.98
CA GLN A 169 13.42 -1.45 -10.57
C GLN A 169 14.88 -1.81 -10.27
N ASP A 170 15.61 -2.32 -11.28
CA ASP A 170 17.01 -2.76 -11.15
C ASP A 170 18.05 -1.65 -11.45
N HIS A 171 17.61 -0.43 -11.74
CA HIS A 171 18.49 0.70 -12.05
C HIS A 171 18.75 1.57 -10.82
N ASP A 172 19.90 2.24 -10.79
CA ASP A 172 20.13 3.32 -9.83
C ASP A 172 19.19 4.49 -10.11
N ILE A 173 18.81 5.22 -9.07
CA ILE A 173 17.99 6.40 -9.23
C ILE A 173 18.85 7.64 -9.49
N ASP A 174 18.38 8.49 -10.39
CA ASP A 174 18.93 9.82 -10.62
C ASP A 174 17.79 10.84 -10.82
N PHE A 175 18.14 12.09 -11.07
CA PHE A 175 17.17 13.15 -11.36
C PHE A 175 16.32 12.85 -12.57
N LYS A 176 16.91 12.26 -13.60
CA LYS A 176 16.22 12.01 -14.85
C LYS A 176 15.06 11.05 -14.62
N ILE A 177 15.28 9.98 -13.86
CA ILE A 177 14.25 9.01 -13.52
C ILE A 177 13.13 9.66 -12.67
N ILE A 178 13.49 10.49 -11.68
CA ILE A 178 12.49 11.16 -10.83
C ILE A 178 11.65 12.16 -11.65
N ILE A 179 12.30 12.92 -12.53
CA ILE A 179 11.65 13.89 -13.41
C ILE A 179 10.78 13.18 -14.46
N GLU A 180 11.25 12.07 -15.03
CA GLU A 180 10.50 11.27 -15.99
C GLU A 180 9.25 10.66 -15.32
N LEU A 181 9.41 10.10 -14.13
CA LEU A 181 8.31 9.60 -13.31
C LEU A 181 7.29 10.71 -13.01
N HIS A 182 7.75 11.90 -12.60
CA HIS A 182 6.90 13.07 -12.39
C HIS A 182 6.17 13.48 -13.68
N SER A 183 6.88 13.51 -14.81
CA SER A 183 6.29 13.88 -16.09
C SER A 183 5.17 12.93 -16.52
N MET A 184 5.31 11.64 -16.25
CA MET A 184 4.23 10.66 -16.48
C MET A 184 3.01 10.93 -15.60
N MET A 185 3.20 11.49 -14.40
CA MET A 185 2.11 11.82 -13.47
C MET A 185 1.29 13.04 -13.91
N THR A 186 1.92 13.99 -14.61
CA THR A 186 1.32 15.30 -14.96
C THR A 186 0.86 15.42 -16.41
N THR A 187 1.23 14.49 -17.31
CA THR A 187 0.79 14.50 -18.72
C THR A 187 -0.72 14.68 -18.88
N ASN A 188 -1.14 15.58 -19.78
CA ASN A 188 -2.56 15.90 -20.06
C ASN A 188 -3.38 16.33 -18.81
N THR A 189 -2.74 16.84 -17.77
CA THR A 189 -3.41 17.44 -16.60
C THR A 189 -3.16 18.94 -16.57
N GLU A 190 -3.82 19.69 -15.70
CA GLU A 190 -3.54 21.11 -15.52
C GLU A 190 -2.08 21.34 -15.10
N ALA A 191 -1.46 20.37 -14.42
CA ALA A 191 -0.06 20.39 -14.02
C ALA A 191 0.95 20.08 -15.15
N GLU A 192 0.52 19.85 -16.40
CA GLU A 192 1.46 19.54 -17.48
C GLU A 192 2.46 20.69 -17.75
N HIS A 193 2.04 21.94 -17.54
CA HIS A 193 2.89 23.12 -17.71
C HIS A 193 4.11 23.15 -16.77
N CYS A 194 4.05 22.45 -15.64
CA CYS A 194 5.14 22.33 -14.67
C CYS A 194 5.85 20.97 -14.73
N SER A 195 5.55 20.17 -15.75
CA SER A 195 6.17 18.88 -15.99
C SER A 195 7.65 18.99 -16.35
N GLY A 196 8.42 17.96 -16.01
CA GLY A 196 9.75 17.77 -16.59
C GLY A 196 10.87 18.61 -15.98
N ASN A 197 10.59 19.41 -14.94
CA ASN A 197 11.59 20.21 -14.24
C ASN A 197 11.23 20.38 -12.75
N PHE A 198 12.23 20.64 -11.91
CA PHE A 198 11.99 21.11 -10.56
C PHE A 198 11.39 22.52 -10.56
N ARG A 199 10.67 22.87 -9.49
CA ARG A 199 10.05 24.19 -9.36
C ARG A 199 11.10 25.30 -9.34
N SER A 200 10.77 26.43 -9.97
CA SER A 200 11.59 27.64 -9.98
C SER A 200 11.04 28.75 -9.07
N SER A 201 10.06 28.42 -8.21
CA SER A 201 9.40 29.36 -7.31
C SER A 201 9.11 28.74 -5.94
N ALA A 202 8.81 29.58 -4.96
CA ALA A 202 8.30 29.14 -3.67
C ALA A 202 6.94 28.46 -3.84
N VAL A 203 6.67 27.50 -2.94
CA VAL A 203 5.41 26.76 -2.82
C VAL A 203 5.07 26.64 -1.35
N PHE A 204 3.79 26.43 -1.05
CA PHE A 204 3.31 26.21 0.32
C PHE A 204 2.39 25.00 0.31
N VAL A 205 2.58 24.11 1.28
CA VAL A 205 1.70 22.95 1.46
C VAL A 205 0.61 23.35 2.44
N THR A 206 -0.65 23.24 2.03
CA THR A 206 -1.80 23.63 2.85
C THR A 206 -2.46 22.41 3.50
N ASP A 207 -2.97 22.57 4.72
CA ASP A 207 -3.80 21.57 5.39
C ASP A 207 -5.12 21.42 4.63
N HIS A 208 -5.51 20.18 4.37
CA HIS A 208 -6.76 19.87 3.65
C HIS A 208 -8.02 20.16 4.46
N VAL A 209 -7.92 20.36 5.78
CA VAL A 209 -9.06 20.57 6.68
C VAL A 209 -9.45 22.05 6.78
N ASP A 210 -8.49 22.94 7.00
CA ASP A 210 -8.73 24.36 7.21
C ASP A 210 -8.11 25.27 6.14
N GLY A 211 -7.30 24.72 5.22
CA GLY A 211 -6.68 25.46 4.12
C GLY A 211 -5.47 26.30 4.54
N GLU A 212 -5.06 26.24 5.81
CA GLU A 212 -3.91 26.98 6.34
C GLU A 212 -2.59 26.38 5.85
N ILE A 213 -1.52 27.16 5.86
CA ILE A 213 -0.17 26.65 5.54
C ILE A 213 0.23 25.62 6.60
N ALA A 214 0.31 24.36 6.19
CA ALA A 214 0.73 23.23 7.00
C ALA A 214 2.26 23.11 7.03
N HIS A 215 2.90 23.31 5.87
CA HIS A 215 4.34 23.20 5.72
C HIS A 215 4.87 24.22 4.71
N THR A 216 6.06 24.76 5.01
CA THR A 216 6.83 25.62 4.11
C THR A 216 8.07 24.85 3.67
N PRO A 217 8.08 24.31 2.43
CA PRO A 217 9.23 23.59 1.89
C PRO A 217 10.50 24.44 1.84
N PRO A 218 11.68 23.80 1.66
CA PRO A 218 12.93 24.49 1.37
C PRO A 218 12.81 25.46 0.20
N GLU A 219 13.75 26.40 0.10
CA GLU A 219 13.71 27.36 -1.00
C GLU A 219 14.02 26.69 -2.35
N HIS A 220 13.45 27.21 -3.45
CA HIS A 220 13.53 26.57 -4.76
C HIS A 220 14.98 26.36 -5.24
N TRP A 221 15.89 27.29 -4.93
CA TRP A 221 17.32 27.17 -5.25
C TRP A 221 18.05 26.07 -4.46
N GLN A 222 17.44 25.51 -3.41
CA GLN A 222 17.99 24.39 -2.64
C GLN A 222 17.53 23.03 -3.19
N VAL A 223 16.45 22.99 -3.99
CA VAL A 223 15.79 21.74 -4.41
C VAL A 223 16.75 20.82 -5.13
N GLU A 224 17.49 21.32 -6.11
CA GLU A 224 18.42 20.48 -6.89
C GLU A 224 19.48 19.82 -6.00
N LYS A 225 20.08 20.58 -5.08
CA LYS A 225 21.05 20.04 -4.13
C LYS A 225 20.43 18.98 -3.21
N LEU A 226 19.26 19.26 -2.63
CA LEU A 226 18.61 18.33 -1.71
C LEU A 226 18.16 17.05 -2.40
N MET A 227 17.71 17.16 -3.65
CA MET A 227 17.38 16.00 -4.47
C MET A 227 18.63 15.18 -4.80
N ALA A 228 19.79 15.80 -5.04
CA ALA A 228 21.04 15.06 -5.33
C ALA A 228 21.41 14.20 -4.14
N GLU A 229 21.43 14.81 -2.95
CA GLU A 229 21.72 14.13 -1.70
C GLU A 229 20.67 13.03 -1.41
N LEU A 230 19.41 13.22 -1.80
CA LEU A 230 18.39 12.17 -1.72
C LEU A 230 18.67 11.00 -2.67
N CYS A 231 19.12 11.25 -3.91
CA CYS A 231 19.52 10.18 -4.82
C CYS A 231 20.73 9.41 -4.28
N ASP A 232 21.73 10.12 -3.75
CA ASP A 232 22.89 9.51 -3.10
C ASP A 232 22.46 8.64 -1.91
N PHE A 233 21.59 9.17 -1.04
CA PHE A 233 21.03 8.42 0.08
C PHE A 233 20.28 7.16 -0.40
N ILE A 234 19.47 7.26 -1.45
CA ILE A 234 18.72 6.12 -2.00
C ILE A 234 19.67 5.00 -2.46
N ASN A 235 20.70 5.36 -3.23
CA ASN A 235 21.64 4.43 -3.84
C ASN A 235 22.72 3.92 -2.86
N ASP A 236 22.92 4.58 -1.71
CA ASP A 236 23.92 4.20 -0.72
C ASP A 236 23.49 3.01 0.15
N ASP A 237 24.11 1.86 -0.04
CA ASP A 237 23.92 0.66 0.79
C ASP A 237 25.08 0.40 1.77
N THR A 238 25.99 1.36 1.96
CA THR A 238 27.15 1.20 2.86
C THR A 238 26.72 1.08 4.34
N VAL A 239 25.75 1.89 4.76
CA VAL A 239 25.11 1.80 6.08
C VAL A 239 23.78 1.08 5.93
N PHE A 240 23.64 -0.05 6.60
CA PHE A 240 22.40 -0.81 6.56
C PHE A 240 21.28 -0.04 7.28
N ILE A 241 20.27 0.36 6.51
CA ILE A 241 18.97 0.81 7.01
C ILE A 241 17.94 -0.18 6.48
N HIS A 242 17.09 -0.68 7.38
CA HIS A 242 16.02 -1.61 6.99
C HIS A 242 15.22 -1.03 5.80
N PRO A 243 14.97 -1.79 4.71
CA PRO A 243 14.39 -1.25 3.48
C PRO A 243 13.08 -0.46 3.66
N ILE A 244 12.18 -0.94 4.52
CA ILE A 244 10.92 -0.23 4.84
C ILE A 244 11.15 1.11 5.54
N ILE A 245 12.13 1.18 6.45
CA ILE A 245 12.50 2.44 7.10
C ILE A 245 13.04 3.40 6.05
N LYS A 246 13.98 2.93 5.21
CA LYS A 246 14.60 3.74 4.15
C LYS A 246 13.56 4.22 3.12
N ALA A 247 12.63 3.36 2.70
CA ALA A 247 11.48 3.73 1.85
C ALA A 247 10.62 4.82 2.49
N SER A 248 10.32 4.69 3.79
CA SER A 248 9.53 5.68 4.53
C SER A 248 10.24 7.03 4.61
N ILE A 249 11.56 7.03 4.81
CA ILE A 249 12.39 8.25 4.77
C ILE A 249 12.33 8.87 3.37
N ILE A 250 12.51 8.09 2.30
CA ILE A 250 12.45 8.59 0.91
C ILE A 250 11.11 9.27 0.63
N HIS A 251 10.01 8.63 1.01
CA HIS A 251 8.66 9.18 0.87
C HIS A 251 8.53 10.51 1.63
N PHE A 252 8.92 10.54 2.89
CA PHE A 252 8.90 11.75 3.70
C PHE A 252 9.73 12.88 3.05
N MET A 253 10.93 12.57 2.59
CA MET A 253 11.86 13.55 2.01
C MET A 253 11.31 14.19 0.73
N ILE A 254 10.63 13.45 -0.15
CA ILE A 254 9.98 14.06 -1.32
C ILE A 254 8.85 15.00 -0.88
N GLY A 255 8.06 14.63 0.14
CA GLY A 255 7.02 15.48 0.69
C GLY A 255 7.58 16.77 1.31
N PHE A 256 8.70 16.66 2.04
CA PHE A 256 9.39 17.76 2.70
C PHE A 256 10.11 18.70 1.72
N ILE A 257 10.88 18.17 0.75
CA ILE A 257 11.59 18.97 -0.25
C ILE A 257 10.58 19.66 -1.18
N HIS A 258 9.48 18.94 -1.48
CA HIS A 258 8.42 19.36 -2.38
C HIS A 258 8.98 19.86 -3.73
N PRO A 259 9.70 19.00 -4.48
CA PRO A 259 10.53 19.44 -5.61
C PRO A 259 9.74 19.99 -6.81
N PHE A 260 8.46 19.68 -6.93
CA PHE A 260 7.62 20.07 -8.07
C PHE A 260 6.51 21.04 -7.66
N LEU A 261 5.86 21.71 -8.62
CA LEU A 261 4.69 22.57 -8.35
C LEU A 261 3.42 21.75 -8.04
N ASP A 262 3.27 20.58 -8.67
CA ASP A 262 2.23 19.58 -8.36
C ASP A 262 2.79 18.17 -8.64
N GLY A 263 2.14 17.12 -8.15
CA GLY A 263 2.50 15.72 -8.38
C GLY A 263 3.46 15.15 -7.33
N ASN A 264 3.84 15.93 -6.32
CA ASN A 264 4.79 15.51 -5.28
C ASN A 264 4.32 14.27 -4.51
N GLY A 265 3.06 14.24 -4.05
CA GLY A 265 2.53 13.11 -3.28
C GLY A 265 2.48 11.81 -4.09
N ARG A 266 2.00 11.88 -5.34
CA ARG A 266 1.99 10.73 -6.28
C ARG A 266 3.41 10.23 -6.55
N THR A 267 4.36 11.14 -6.78
CA THR A 267 5.77 10.81 -7.02
C THR A 267 6.41 10.18 -5.78
N ALA A 268 6.17 10.72 -4.58
CA ALA A 268 6.68 10.18 -3.33
C ALA A 268 6.22 8.74 -3.09
N ARG A 269 4.94 8.46 -3.32
CA ARG A 269 4.38 7.10 -3.22
C ARG A 269 4.96 6.17 -4.26
N ALA A 270 5.08 6.60 -5.52
CA ALA A 270 5.69 5.78 -6.57
C ALA A 270 7.15 5.42 -6.25
N LEU A 271 7.95 6.38 -5.74
CA LEU A 271 9.32 6.15 -5.30
C LEU A 271 9.41 5.21 -4.08
N PHE A 272 8.48 5.33 -3.14
CA PHE A 272 8.34 4.40 -2.02
C PHE A 272 8.16 2.95 -2.52
N TYR A 273 7.25 2.73 -3.48
CA TYR A 273 7.02 1.40 -4.07
C TYR A 273 8.24 0.90 -4.83
N TRP A 274 8.80 1.75 -5.70
CA TRP A 274 9.98 1.42 -6.49
C TRP A 274 11.13 0.94 -5.60
N PHE A 275 11.42 1.67 -4.52
CA PHE A 275 12.54 1.33 -3.64
C PHE A 275 12.32 -0.03 -2.95
N LEU A 276 11.10 -0.32 -2.50
CA LEU A 276 10.78 -1.62 -1.91
C LEU A 276 10.87 -2.75 -2.93
N LEU A 277 10.40 -2.54 -4.16
CA LEU A 277 10.55 -3.51 -5.25
C LEU A 277 12.03 -3.80 -5.54
N ARG A 278 12.86 -2.75 -5.65
CA ARG A 278 14.32 -2.85 -5.82
C ARG A 278 14.99 -3.65 -4.70
N LYS A 279 14.49 -3.54 -3.46
CA LYS A 279 15.00 -4.30 -2.31
C LYS A 279 14.37 -5.70 -2.15
N GLY A 280 13.67 -6.20 -3.16
CA GLY A 280 13.17 -7.58 -3.20
C GLY A 280 11.80 -7.78 -2.53
N TYR A 281 11.11 -6.71 -2.12
CA TYR A 281 9.74 -6.80 -1.58
C TYR A 281 8.72 -6.93 -2.72
N SER A 282 8.83 -7.97 -3.55
CA SER A 282 8.04 -8.13 -4.78
C SER A 282 6.52 -8.08 -4.55
N MET A 283 6.06 -8.59 -3.40
CA MET A 283 4.65 -8.61 -3.02
C MET A 283 4.10 -7.21 -2.68
N ILE A 284 4.95 -6.21 -2.47
CA ILE A 284 4.49 -4.84 -2.26
C ILE A 284 3.75 -4.34 -3.51
N GLY A 285 4.18 -4.78 -4.70
CA GLY A 285 3.47 -4.50 -5.94
C GLY A 285 2.10 -5.18 -6.03
N ASP A 286 1.78 -6.12 -5.14
CA ASP A 286 0.51 -6.85 -5.15
C ASP A 286 -0.52 -6.23 -4.20
N ILE A 287 -0.17 -5.21 -3.40
CA ILE A 287 -1.06 -4.59 -2.41
C ILE A 287 -1.27 -3.10 -2.68
N SER A 288 -2.43 -2.56 -2.26
CA SER A 288 -2.70 -1.13 -2.34
C SER A 288 -2.50 -0.44 -0.98
N ILE A 289 -1.33 0.14 -0.79
CA ILE A 289 -0.97 0.98 0.36
C ILE A 289 -1.68 2.33 0.28
N SER A 290 -1.83 2.92 -0.91
CA SER A 290 -2.51 4.20 -1.07
C SER A 290 -3.97 4.13 -0.65
N ARG A 291 -4.61 2.95 -0.76
CA ARG A 291 -5.96 2.74 -0.22
C ARG A 291 -6.00 2.90 1.30
N VAL A 292 -5.01 2.36 2.00
CA VAL A 292 -4.91 2.50 3.46
C VAL A 292 -4.57 3.95 3.83
N ILE A 293 -3.72 4.62 3.05
CA ILE A 293 -3.44 6.06 3.23
C ILE A 293 -4.71 6.88 3.05
N LEU A 294 -5.49 6.62 1.99
CA LEU A 294 -6.76 7.31 1.74
C LEU A 294 -7.76 7.13 2.88
N GLU A 295 -7.90 5.90 3.40
CA GLU A 295 -8.76 5.58 4.56
C GLU A 295 -8.26 6.25 5.86
N SER A 296 -7.00 6.69 5.90
CA SER A 296 -6.36 7.30 7.07
C SER A 296 -5.73 8.65 6.78
N ARG A 297 -6.26 9.42 5.82
CA ARG A 297 -5.65 10.66 5.31
C ARG A 297 -5.26 11.66 6.41
N THR A 298 -6.14 11.91 7.37
CA THR A 298 -5.82 12.80 8.51
C THR A 298 -4.62 12.32 9.33
N GLN A 299 -4.38 11.01 9.42
CA GLN A 299 -3.25 10.44 10.15
C GLN A 299 -1.96 10.54 9.34
N TYR A 300 -2.06 10.46 8.00
CA TYR A 300 -0.96 10.72 7.07
C TYR A 300 -0.45 12.16 7.20
N ASP A 301 -1.37 13.14 7.10
CA ASP A 301 -1.03 14.56 7.19
C ASP A 301 -0.44 14.88 8.57
N LYS A 302 -1.03 14.32 9.64
CA LYS A 302 -0.48 14.46 11.00
C LYS A 302 0.90 13.82 11.15
N ALA A 303 1.24 12.76 10.43
CA ALA A 303 2.55 12.14 10.54
C ALA A 303 3.66 13.06 9.98
N PHE A 304 3.37 13.79 8.90
CA PHE A 304 4.26 14.87 8.42
C PHE A 304 4.40 15.97 9.45
N LEU A 305 3.27 16.53 9.91
CA LEU A 305 3.28 17.64 10.86
C LEU A 305 3.96 17.29 12.19
N LYS A 306 3.72 16.09 12.73
CA LYS A 306 4.39 15.62 13.96
C LYS A 306 5.90 15.53 13.77
N THR A 307 6.36 15.06 12.61
CA THR A 307 7.79 14.99 12.29
C THR A 307 8.41 16.38 12.34
N GLU A 308 7.81 17.36 11.66
CA GLU A 308 8.33 18.72 11.61
C GLU A 308 8.24 19.46 12.95
N TYR A 309 7.13 19.27 13.69
CA TYR A 309 6.91 19.95 14.97
C TYR A 309 7.75 19.37 16.10
N ASP A 310 8.17 18.11 15.98
CA ASP A 310 9.05 17.44 16.94
C ASP A 310 10.49 17.32 16.41
N GLU A 311 11.04 18.44 15.95
CA GLU A 311 12.47 18.58 15.61
C GLU A 311 12.95 17.61 14.52
N ASN A 312 12.13 17.37 13.51
CA ASN A 312 12.41 16.46 12.39
C ASN A 312 12.63 15.00 12.82
N ASP A 313 11.88 14.54 13.83
CA ASP A 313 11.84 13.13 14.23
C ASP A 313 10.97 12.30 13.26
N ILE A 314 11.63 11.66 12.28
CA ILE A 314 10.97 10.92 11.18
C ILE A 314 10.25 9.66 11.71
N ASN A 315 10.51 9.22 12.94
CA ASN A 315 9.84 8.04 13.47
C ASN A 315 8.30 8.14 13.48
N TYR A 316 7.72 9.34 13.54
CA TYR A 316 6.27 9.50 13.37
C TYR A 316 5.80 9.01 11.99
N PHE A 317 6.52 9.38 10.94
CA PHE A 317 6.23 8.98 9.57
C PHE A 317 6.60 7.50 9.31
N ILE A 318 7.73 7.02 9.86
CA ILE A 318 8.12 5.60 9.78
C ILE A 318 7.07 4.71 10.45
N SER A 319 6.65 5.06 11.67
CA SER A 319 5.64 4.28 12.42
C SER A 319 4.31 4.24 11.68
N TYR A 320 3.89 5.37 11.10
CA TYR A 320 2.69 5.45 10.27
C TYR A 320 2.82 4.56 9.02
N SER A 321 3.95 4.63 8.32
CA SER A 321 4.22 3.85 7.11
C SER A 321 4.20 2.34 7.38
N ILE A 322 4.89 1.89 8.43
CA ILE A 322 4.92 0.47 8.84
C ILE A 322 3.52 -0.03 9.19
N LYS A 323 2.74 0.77 9.93
CA LYS A 323 1.34 0.44 10.26
C LYS A 323 0.50 0.26 8.98
N ASN A 324 0.64 1.16 8.02
CA ASN A 324 -0.13 1.09 6.78
C ASN A 324 0.23 -0.12 5.94
N ILE A 325 1.52 -0.39 5.80
CA ILE A 325 2.03 -1.59 5.13
C ILE A 325 1.47 -2.85 5.77
N ARG A 326 1.46 -2.92 7.11
CA ARG A 326 0.89 -4.04 7.86
C ARG A 326 -0.60 -4.23 7.57
N ILE A 327 -1.39 -3.15 7.60
CA ILE A 327 -2.83 -3.19 7.28
C ILE A 327 -3.07 -3.64 5.84
N ALA A 328 -2.29 -3.13 4.88
CA ALA A 328 -2.40 -3.52 3.47
C ALA A 328 -2.07 -5.01 3.29
N PHE A 329 -1.05 -5.51 3.99
CA PHE A 329 -0.68 -6.92 3.99
C PHE A 329 -1.75 -7.81 4.64
N GLU A 330 -2.35 -7.39 5.76
CA GLU A 330 -3.47 -8.10 6.39
C GLU A 330 -4.69 -8.21 5.46
N LYS A 331 -4.94 -7.22 4.59
CA LYS A 331 -6.00 -7.32 3.57
C LYS A 331 -5.68 -8.42 2.55
N LEU A 332 -4.41 -8.56 2.12
CA LEU A 332 -3.97 -9.63 1.23
C LEU A 332 -4.07 -11.01 1.89
N THR A 333 -3.62 -11.17 3.14
CA THR A 333 -3.69 -12.47 3.83
C THR A 333 -5.15 -12.89 4.05
N LYS A 334 -6.04 -11.97 4.42
CA LYS A 334 -7.49 -12.23 4.49
C LYS A 334 -8.07 -12.67 3.14
N TYR A 335 -7.63 -12.07 2.04
CA TYR A 335 -8.06 -12.49 0.71
C TYR A 335 -7.58 -13.91 0.37
N ARG A 336 -6.29 -14.21 0.63
CA ARG A 336 -5.73 -15.57 0.48
C ARG A 336 -6.52 -16.58 1.30
N ASP A 337 -6.73 -16.34 2.59
CA ASP A 337 -7.39 -17.29 3.49
C ASP A 337 -8.83 -17.55 3.05
N LYS A 338 -9.53 -16.51 2.59
CA LYS A 338 -10.85 -16.64 1.96
C LYS A 338 -10.79 -17.54 0.72
N LYS A 339 -9.82 -17.33 -0.18
CA LYS A 339 -9.64 -18.18 -1.37
C LYS A 339 -9.32 -19.62 -1.02
N LEU A 340 -8.43 -19.84 -0.05
CA LEU A 340 -8.10 -21.17 0.43
C LEU A 340 -9.34 -21.89 0.97
N ALA A 341 -10.15 -21.23 1.80
CA ALA A 341 -11.39 -21.78 2.32
C ALA A 341 -12.43 -22.07 1.22
N GLU A 342 -12.55 -21.19 0.21
CA GLU A 342 -13.39 -21.42 -0.98
C GLU A 342 -12.96 -22.70 -1.73
N ARG A 343 -11.64 -22.89 -1.94
CA ARG A 343 -11.09 -24.10 -2.61
C ARG A 343 -11.33 -25.37 -1.78
N GLN A 344 -11.07 -25.34 -0.48
CA GLN A 344 -11.26 -26.50 0.40
C GLN A 344 -12.71 -27.01 0.37
N ARG A 345 -13.69 -26.10 0.41
CA ARG A 345 -15.12 -26.47 0.25
C ARG A 345 -15.40 -27.07 -1.13
N SER A 346 -14.81 -26.51 -2.17
CA SER A 346 -14.94 -26.97 -3.55
C SER A 346 -14.38 -28.38 -3.75
N TYR A 347 -13.24 -28.71 -3.13
CA TYR A 347 -12.61 -30.03 -3.26
C TYR A 347 -13.43 -31.16 -2.66
N ALA A 348 -14.14 -30.92 -1.55
CA ALA A 348 -15.00 -31.95 -0.95
C ALA A 348 -16.07 -32.45 -1.95
N ILE A 349 -16.69 -31.53 -2.69
CA ILE A 349 -17.69 -31.88 -3.72
C ILE A 349 -17.03 -32.45 -4.97
N THR A 350 -15.93 -31.85 -5.40
CA THR A 350 -15.16 -32.30 -6.58
C THR A 350 -14.76 -33.77 -6.44
N TYR A 351 -14.26 -34.17 -5.28
CA TYR A 351 -13.84 -35.54 -5.01
C TYR A 351 -14.99 -36.55 -5.17
N GLU A 352 -16.18 -36.24 -4.66
CA GLU A 352 -17.35 -37.10 -4.80
C GLU A 352 -17.88 -37.14 -6.25
N LEU A 353 -17.80 -36.03 -6.99
CA LEU A 353 -18.15 -35.99 -8.41
C LEU A 353 -17.22 -36.84 -9.28
N ILE A 354 -15.91 -36.85 -8.97
CA ILE A 354 -14.94 -37.71 -9.68
C ILE A 354 -15.28 -39.19 -9.45
N LYS A 355 -15.65 -39.58 -8.23
CA LYS A 355 -16.11 -40.96 -7.94
C LYS A 355 -17.35 -41.35 -8.74
N LYS A 356 -18.23 -40.39 -9.05
CA LYS A 356 -19.41 -40.59 -9.91
C LYS A 356 -19.09 -40.62 -11.41
N GLY A 357 -17.83 -40.46 -11.79
CA GLY A 357 -17.34 -40.62 -13.17
C GLY A 357 -17.14 -39.33 -13.95
N LEU A 358 -17.28 -38.15 -13.31
CA LEU A 358 -16.88 -36.90 -13.96
C LEU A 358 -15.35 -36.83 -14.08
N ASN A 359 -14.87 -36.26 -15.18
CA ASN A 359 -13.44 -35.96 -15.28
C ASN A 359 -13.05 -34.80 -14.34
N GLN A 360 -11.76 -34.67 -14.01
CA GLN A 360 -11.24 -33.66 -13.08
C GLN A 360 -11.73 -32.24 -13.42
N ARG A 361 -11.63 -31.82 -14.70
CA ARG A 361 -12.02 -30.47 -15.13
C ARG A 361 -13.51 -30.21 -15.00
N GLN A 362 -14.33 -31.24 -15.24
CA GLN A 362 -15.79 -31.18 -15.08
C GLN A 362 -16.17 -31.07 -13.60
N ALA A 363 -15.58 -31.92 -12.76
CA ALA A 363 -15.81 -31.92 -11.32
C ALA A 363 -15.37 -30.59 -10.68
N ASP A 364 -14.20 -30.06 -11.06
CA ASP A 364 -13.68 -28.77 -10.57
C ASP A 364 -14.63 -27.61 -10.94
N LEU A 365 -15.24 -27.64 -12.12
CA LEU A 365 -16.22 -26.63 -12.53
C LEU A 365 -17.46 -26.67 -11.66
N ILE A 366 -18.06 -27.85 -11.49
CA ILE A 366 -19.28 -28.02 -10.69
C ILE A 366 -18.99 -27.68 -9.23
N GLY A 367 -17.88 -28.18 -8.67
CA GLY A 367 -17.45 -27.87 -7.30
C GLY A 367 -17.25 -26.37 -7.09
N TYR A 368 -16.72 -25.65 -8.09
CA TYR A 368 -16.56 -24.19 -8.02
C TYR A 368 -17.91 -23.47 -8.05
N LEU A 369 -18.78 -23.83 -9.01
CA LEU A 369 -20.09 -23.18 -9.15
C LEU A 369 -21.03 -23.51 -7.99
N TYR A 370 -20.86 -24.66 -7.33
CA TYR A 370 -21.72 -25.10 -6.24
C TYR A 370 -21.63 -24.13 -5.06
N TRP A 371 -20.43 -23.73 -4.65
CA TRP A 371 -20.25 -22.86 -3.50
C TRP A 371 -20.31 -21.37 -3.82
N LYS A 372 -20.04 -20.97 -5.06
CA LYS A 372 -20.02 -19.55 -5.44
C LYS A 372 -21.38 -19.10 -5.98
N GLU A 373 -22.18 -18.45 -5.14
CA GLU A 373 -23.52 -17.97 -5.50
C GLU A 373 -23.49 -16.98 -6.67
N ASN A 374 -24.48 -17.09 -7.56
CA ASN A 374 -24.61 -16.29 -8.79
C ASN A 374 -23.40 -16.34 -9.75
N SER A 375 -22.44 -17.24 -9.51
CA SER A 375 -21.32 -17.43 -10.39
C SER A 375 -21.73 -18.09 -11.70
N ASN A 376 -20.95 -17.80 -12.72
CA ASN A 376 -21.16 -18.35 -14.04
C ASN A 376 -19.82 -18.55 -14.74
N MET A 377 -19.85 -19.34 -15.80
CA MET A 377 -18.70 -19.69 -16.60
C MET A 377 -18.99 -19.40 -18.06
N THR A 378 -18.01 -18.90 -18.79
CA THR A 378 -18.08 -18.82 -20.26
C THR A 378 -17.20 -19.90 -20.86
N LEU A 379 -17.47 -20.28 -22.11
CA LEU A 379 -16.66 -21.26 -22.83
C LEU A 379 -15.17 -20.86 -22.87
N ASN A 380 -14.89 -19.57 -23.12
CA ASN A 380 -13.51 -19.07 -23.20
C ASN A 380 -12.84 -19.09 -21.82
N SER A 381 -13.52 -18.62 -20.77
CA SER A 381 -12.97 -18.63 -19.41
C SER A 381 -12.71 -20.06 -18.91
N TYR A 382 -13.57 -21.02 -19.26
CA TYR A 382 -13.34 -22.43 -18.93
C TYR A 382 -12.14 -23.01 -19.68
N ALA A 383 -12.00 -22.70 -20.97
CA ALA A 383 -10.88 -23.14 -21.79
C ALA A 383 -9.54 -22.59 -21.26
N GLU A 384 -9.48 -21.28 -21.00
CA GLU A 384 -8.31 -20.61 -20.45
C GLU A 384 -7.94 -21.13 -19.06
N LYS A 385 -8.93 -21.30 -18.17
CA LYS A 385 -8.68 -21.77 -16.79
C LYS A 385 -8.06 -23.17 -16.73
N ASN A 386 -8.40 -24.02 -17.70
CA ASN A 386 -7.93 -25.41 -17.74
C ASN A 386 -6.79 -25.63 -18.75
N ASP A 387 -6.32 -24.58 -19.43
CA ASP A 387 -5.30 -24.65 -20.48
C ASP A 387 -5.64 -25.68 -21.59
N ILE A 388 -6.88 -25.62 -22.08
CA ILE A 388 -7.38 -26.53 -23.12
C ILE A 388 -7.92 -25.76 -24.33
N VAL A 389 -7.89 -26.42 -25.48
CA VAL A 389 -8.52 -25.88 -26.70
C VAL A 389 -10.04 -25.79 -26.54
N ARG A 390 -10.62 -24.78 -27.21
CA ARG A 390 -12.06 -24.44 -27.13
C ARG A 390 -12.99 -25.60 -27.50
N GLN A 391 -12.55 -26.51 -28.39
CA GLN A 391 -13.32 -27.70 -28.78
C GLN A 391 -13.48 -28.68 -27.61
N THR A 392 -12.41 -28.95 -26.86
CA THR A 392 -12.43 -29.79 -25.67
C THR A 392 -13.29 -29.18 -24.58
N ALA A 393 -13.13 -27.88 -24.33
CA ALA A 393 -13.96 -27.13 -23.39
C ALA A 393 -15.46 -27.24 -23.73
N LYS A 394 -15.83 -27.13 -25.01
CA LYS A 394 -17.22 -27.26 -25.46
C LYS A 394 -17.76 -28.68 -25.22
N LYS A 395 -16.96 -29.71 -25.47
CA LYS A 395 -17.35 -31.11 -25.21
C LYS A 395 -17.64 -31.33 -23.72
N ASP A 396 -16.74 -30.88 -22.85
CA ASP A 396 -16.89 -31.02 -21.39
C ASP A 396 -18.19 -30.36 -20.89
N LEU A 397 -18.48 -29.13 -21.36
CA LEU A 397 -19.68 -28.38 -20.97
C LEU A 397 -20.97 -29.02 -21.48
N ILE A 398 -21.00 -29.53 -22.72
CA ILE A 398 -22.16 -30.21 -23.28
C ILE A 398 -22.48 -31.50 -22.51
N GLU A 399 -21.46 -32.25 -22.09
CA GLU A 399 -21.64 -33.46 -21.29
C GLU A 399 -22.25 -33.14 -19.93
N LEU A 400 -21.79 -32.08 -19.26
CA LEU A 400 -22.38 -31.60 -18.00
C LEU A 400 -23.84 -31.13 -18.15
N ILE A 401 -24.20 -30.56 -19.30
CA ILE A 401 -25.60 -30.21 -19.62
C ILE A 401 -26.44 -31.48 -19.82
N LYS A 402 -25.91 -32.50 -20.51
CA LYS A 402 -26.62 -33.79 -20.68
C LYS A 402 -26.86 -34.51 -19.35
N LEU A 403 -25.95 -34.37 -18.40
CA LEU A 403 -26.10 -34.88 -17.02
C LEU A 403 -27.02 -34.00 -16.16
N ASN A 404 -27.60 -32.94 -16.72
CA ASN A 404 -28.48 -32.00 -16.03
C ASN A 404 -27.83 -31.29 -14.82
N LEU A 405 -26.49 -31.13 -14.87
CA LEU A 405 -25.71 -30.45 -13.83
C LEU A 405 -25.50 -28.96 -14.18
N LEU A 406 -25.42 -28.64 -15.48
CA LEU A 406 -25.34 -27.28 -16.00
C LEU A 406 -26.51 -26.91 -16.90
N THR A 407 -26.80 -25.61 -16.95
CA THR A 407 -27.67 -24.98 -17.94
C THR A 407 -26.90 -23.91 -18.71
N GLU A 408 -27.27 -23.69 -19.97
CA GLU A 408 -26.72 -22.69 -20.85
C GLU A 408 -27.74 -21.57 -21.07
N ASN A 409 -27.34 -20.32 -20.82
CA ASN A 409 -28.12 -19.16 -21.22
C ASN A 409 -27.76 -18.75 -22.65
N THR A 410 -28.65 -19.04 -23.59
CA THR A 410 -28.49 -18.75 -25.01
C THR A 410 -28.83 -17.30 -25.39
N LEU A 411 -29.43 -16.52 -24.48
CA LEU A 411 -29.82 -15.13 -24.69
C LEU A 411 -28.65 -14.13 -24.51
N SER A 412 -27.53 -14.58 -23.93
CA SER A 412 -26.32 -13.77 -23.73
C SER A 412 -25.21 -14.18 -24.69
N LYS A 413 -24.50 -13.22 -25.31
CA LYS A 413 -23.21 -13.45 -25.98
C LYS A 413 -22.09 -12.72 -25.23
N PRO A 414 -21.01 -13.40 -24.79
CA PRO A 414 -20.77 -14.86 -24.91
C PRO A 414 -21.78 -15.69 -24.09
N PHE A 415 -22.02 -16.95 -24.50
CA PHE A 415 -22.91 -17.87 -23.79
C PHE A 415 -22.43 -18.11 -22.36
N ILE A 416 -23.38 -18.14 -21.43
CA ILE A 416 -23.13 -18.21 -19.99
C ILE A 416 -23.66 -19.55 -19.47
N TYR A 417 -22.79 -20.33 -18.84
CA TYR A 417 -23.11 -21.61 -18.20
C TYR A 417 -23.25 -21.42 -16.69
N LYS A 418 -24.30 -22.00 -16.11
CA LYS A 418 -24.63 -21.94 -14.68
C LYS A 418 -25.06 -23.32 -14.17
N LEU A 419 -25.00 -23.55 -12.86
CA LEU A 419 -25.63 -24.73 -12.27
C LEU A 419 -27.14 -24.70 -12.47
N VAL A 420 -27.73 -25.88 -12.71
CA VAL A 420 -29.18 -26.04 -12.74
C VAL A 420 -29.76 -25.73 -11.36
N SER A 421 -29.27 -26.40 -10.31
CA SER A 421 -29.47 -26.03 -8.91
C SER A 421 -28.53 -26.83 -8.00
N ARG A 422 -28.30 -26.35 -6.76
CA ARG A 422 -27.54 -27.12 -5.75
C ARG A 422 -28.22 -28.46 -5.45
N LYS A 423 -29.55 -28.48 -5.33
CA LYS A 423 -30.34 -29.70 -5.08
C LYS A 423 -30.13 -30.79 -6.13
N MET A 424 -29.96 -30.41 -7.40
CA MET A 424 -29.67 -31.36 -8.47
C MET A 424 -28.29 -31.97 -8.33
N ILE A 425 -27.29 -31.19 -7.91
CA ILE A 425 -25.95 -31.72 -7.61
C ILE A 425 -25.99 -32.66 -6.41
N ASP A 426 -26.70 -32.29 -5.34
CA ASP A 426 -26.85 -33.15 -4.15
C ASP A 426 -27.54 -34.47 -4.49
N SER A 427 -28.55 -34.43 -5.36
CA SER A 427 -29.26 -35.62 -5.85
C SER A 427 -28.36 -36.50 -6.70
N TYR A 428 -27.56 -35.91 -7.60
CA TYR A 428 -26.57 -36.63 -8.42
C TYR A 428 -25.47 -37.30 -7.57
N LEU A 429 -25.07 -36.67 -6.47
CA LEU A 429 -24.12 -37.26 -5.53
C LEU A 429 -24.74 -38.41 -4.71
N SER A 430 -26.05 -38.35 -4.46
CA SER A 430 -26.78 -39.34 -3.65
C SER A 430 -27.26 -40.57 -4.43
N SER A 431 -27.39 -40.46 -5.76
CA SER A 431 -27.73 -41.57 -6.68
C SER A 431 -26.49 -42.35 -7.08
#